data_AF-A0A7S2KRC0-F1
#
_entry.id   AF-A0A7S2KRC0-F1
#
_cell.length_a   1.000
_cell.length_b   1.000
_cell.length_c   1.000
_cell.angle_alpha   90.00
_cell.angle_beta   90.00
_cell.angle_gamma   90.00
#
_symmetry.space_group_name_H-M   'P 1'
#
loop_
_entity.id
_entity.type
_entity.pdbx_description
1 polymer ?
#
loop_
_entity_poly.entity_id
_entity_poly.type
_entity_poly.pdbx_seq_one_letter_code
_entity_poly.pdbx_strand_id
1 'polypeptide(L)'
;LLLDLDCFYAQVEAIRLGLDCAVLPIALLQWSSALAVNYPARSMGIKRGDDFSTIMTKSERQCIAFHLPVIPIDKAAAEGEGSSSSGNVQGPSSVSLDDDYDKVFKLSQKERNDIFQKERNWMRRPHEGKASLERYRLASTKIFSVVREVRLLHI
;
A
#
# COMPACT_ATOMS: atom_id res chain seq x y z
N LEU A 1 18.99 16.14 4.76
CA LEU A 1 17.58 16.27 4.32
C LEU A 1 16.81 15.09 4.89
N LEU A 2 15.76 15.35 5.67
CA LEU A 2 14.81 14.33 6.11
C LEU A 2 13.59 14.41 5.18
N LEU A 3 13.19 13.28 4.60
CA LEU A 3 12.02 13.17 3.73
C LEU A 3 11.07 12.14 4.34
N ASP A 4 9.87 12.59 4.72
CA ASP A 4 8.77 11.72 5.16
C ASP A 4 7.66 11.79 4.10
N LEU A 5 7.05 10.64 3.81
CA LEU A 5 6.02 10.52 2.79
C LEU A 5 4.65 10.63 3.43
N ASP A 6 3.91 11.65 3.01
CA ASP A 6 2.56 11.91 3.47
C ASP A 6 1.65 10.70 3.30
N CYS A 7 1.06 10.23 4.41
CA CYS A 7 0.09 9.14 4.42
C CYS A 7 0.47 7.95 3.50
N PHE A 8 1.75 7.56 3.51
CA PHE A 8 2.39 6.67 2.52
C PHE A 8 1.52 5.53 1.97
N TYR A 9 0.96 4.68 2.85
CA TYR A 9 0.15 3.53 2.42
C TYR A 9 -1.08 3.94 1.58
N ALA A 10 -1.70 5.09 1.88
CA ALA A 10 -2.84 5.63 1.12
C ALA A 10 -2.42 6.14 -0.25
N GLN A 11 -1.28 6.81 -0.35
CA GLN A 11 -0.75 7.23 -1.63
C GLN A 11 -0.36 6.04 -2.51
N VAL A 12 0.26 5.00 -1.94
CA VAL A 12 0.64 3.80 -2.68
C VAL A 12 -0.59 3.13 -3.31
N GLU A 13 -1.68 2.99 -2.56
CA GLU A 13 -2.90 2.36 -3.08
C GLU A 13 -3.64 3.26 -4.08
N ALA A 14 -3.64 4.58 -3.86
CA ALA A 14 -4.18 5.53 -4.81
C ALA A 14 -3.44 5.46 -6.17
N ILE A 15 -2.10 5.45 -6.16
CA ILE A 15 -1.27 5.32 -7.37
C ILE A 15 -1.55 3.97 -8.06
N ARG A 16 -1.56 2.87 -7.30
CA ARG A 16 -1.80 1.53 -7.83
C ARG A 16 -3.14 1.42 -8.57
N LEU A 17 -4.19 2.03 -8.00
CA LEU A 17 -5.55 1.98 -8.52
C LEU A 17 -5.91 3.14 -9.47
N GLY A 18 -4.99 4.09 -9.69
CA GLY A 18 -5.25 5.26 -10.54
C GLY A 18 -6.28 6.23 -9.95
N LEU A 19 -6.29 6.38 -8.62
CA LEU A 19 -7.19 7.26 -7.89
C LEU A 19 -6.49 8.60 -7.59
N ASP A 20 -7.24 9.69 -7.66
CA ASP A 20 -6.74 11.01 -7.26
C ASP A 20 -6.73 11.16 -5.74
N CYS A 21 -5.55 10.99 -5.14
CA CYS A 21 -5.35 11.07 -3.69
C CYS A 21 -5.50 12.49 -3.13
N ALA A 22 -5.46 13.53 -3.98
CA ALA A 22 -5.60 14.92 -3.54
C ALA A 22 -7.06 15.27 -3.20
N VAL A 23 -8.02 14.58 -3.82
CA VAL A 23 -9.46 14.87 -3.65
C VAL A 23 -10.22 13.72 -3.00
N LEU A 24 -9.85 12.46 -3.26
CA LEU A 24 -10.62 11.31 -2.76
C LEU A 24 -10.25 11.00 -1.31
N PRO A 25 -11.22 10.92 -0.37
CA PRO A 25 -10.97 10.47 1.00
C PRO A 25 -10.69 8.97 1.03
N ILE A 26 -9.46 8.59 1.41
CA ILE A 26 -8.97 7.21 1.44
C ILE A 26 -8.42 6.87 2.83
N ALA A 27 -8.86 5.73 3.36
CA ALA A 27 -8.31 5.11 4.56
C ALA A 27 -7.80 3.70 4.25
N LEU A 28 -6.64 3.34 4.80
CA LEU A 28 -6.17 1.95 4.83
C LEU A 28 -6.42 1.32 6.17
N LEU A 29 -6.98 0.13 6.12
CA LEU A 29 -7.23 -0.73 7.27
C LEU A 29 -6.19 -1.83 7.36
N GLN A 30 -5.78 -2.11 8.59
CA GLN A 30 -5.18 -3.37 8.97
C GLN A 30 -6.07 -3.95 10.07
N TRP A 31 -6.74 -5.05 9.73
CA TRP A 31 -7.75 -5.70 10.56
C TRP A 31 -8.91 -4.75 10.87
N SER A 32 -9.13 -4.46 12.16
CA SER A 32 -10.23 -3.62 12.64
C SER A 32 -9.87 -2.13 12.75
N SER A 33 -8.69 -1.70 12.32
CA SER A 33 -8.21 -0.34 12.58
C SER A 33 -7.60 0.32 11.34
N ALA A 34 -7.84 1.62 11.18
CA ALA A 34 -7.14 2.47 10.23
C ALA A 34 -5.64 2.51 10.54
N LEU A 35 -4.82 2.03 9.60
CA LEU A 35 -3.37 2.11 9.60
C LEU A 35 -2.88 3.45 9.03
N ALA A 36 -3.48 3.91 7.93
CA ALA A 36 -3.15 5.16 7.26
C ALA A 36 -4.42 5.88 6.81
N VAL A 37 -4.41 7.20 6.88
CA VAL A 37 -5.55 8.06 6.52
C VAL A 37 -4.99 9.26 5.75
N ASN A 38 -5.47 9.49 4.53
CA ASN A 38 -5.03 10.61 3.71
C ASN A 38 -5.68 11.93 4.12
N TYR A 39 -5.16 13.05 3.62
CA TYR A 39 -5.61 14.38 4.05
C TYR A 39 -7.10 14.65 3.79
N PRO A 40 -7.68 14.33 2.63
CA PRO A 40 -9.13 14.47 2.44
C PRO A 40 -9.95 13.70 3.48
N ALA A 41 -9.57 12.46 3.82
CA ALA A 41 -10.26 11.70 4.87
C ALA A 41 -10.06 12.31 6.27
N ARG A 42 -8.88 12.86 6.58
CA ARG A 42 -8.63 13.57 7.84
C ARG A 42 -9.51 14.81 7.99
N SER A 43 -9.76 15.53 6.90
CA SER A 43 -10.68 16.67 6.90
C SER A 43 -12.12 16.30 7.27
N MET A 44 -12.50 15.02 7.12
CA MET A 44 -13.78 14.45 7.58
C MET A 44 -13.74 13.97 9.04
N GLY A 45 -12.66 14.26 9.79
CA GLY A 45 -12.49 13.83 11.18
C GLY A 45 -12.07 12.38 11.37
N ILE A 46 -11.72 11.66 10.28
CA ILE A 46 -11.19 10.29 10.34
C ILE A 46 -9.75 10.33 10.86
N LYS A 47 -9.43 9.41 11.78
CA LYS A 47 -8.13 9.30 12.44
C LYS A 47 -7.56 7.89 12.28
N ARG A 48 -6.23 7.79 12.36
CA ARG A 48 -5.56 6.49 12.57
C ARG A 48 -6.12 5.86 13.85
N GLY A 49 -6.41 4.56 13.82
CA GLY A 49 -7.09 3.88 14.93
C GLY A 49 -8.60 3.75 14.77
N ASP A 50 -9.26 4.58 13.94
CA ASP A 50 -10.70 4.43 13.71
C ASP A 50 -10.99 3.09 13.03
N ASP A 51 -12.07 2.44 13.47
CA ASP A 51 -12.57 1.24 12.80
C ASP A 51 -13.39 1.59 11.54
N PHE A 52 -13.70 0.57 10.75
CA PHE A 52 -14.45 0.73 9.51
C PHE A 52 -15.82 1.38 9.73
N SER A 53 -16.54 1.00 10.80
CA SER A 53 -17.86 1.57 11.08
C SER A 53 -17.74 3.07 11.36
N THR A 54 -16.76 3.46 12.17
CA THR A 54 -16.46 4.85 12.53
C THR A 54 -16.08 5.66 11.29
N ILE A 55 -15.23 5.11 10.40
CA ILE A 55 -14.88 5.74 9.11
C ILE A 55 -16.14 5.98 8.27
N MET A 56 -16.99 4.97 8.13
CA MET A 56 -18.21 5.08 7.32
C MET A 56 -19.19 6.09 7.89
N THR A 57 -19.34 6.14 9.22
CA THR A 57 -20.19 7.13 9.90
C THR A 57 -19.64 8.55 9.74
N LYS A 58 -18.36 8.79 10.06
CA LYS A 58 -17.75 10.13 9.99
C LYS A 58 -17.74 10.71 8.59
N SER A 59 -17.59 9.85 7.59
CA SER A 59 -17.53 10.24 6.19
C SER A 59 -18.87 10.24 5.47
N GLU A 60 -19.98 9.91 6.13
CA GLU A 60 -21.26 9.68 5.46
C GLU A 60 -21.12 8.70 4.27
N ARG A 61 -20.27 7.66 4.44
CA ARG A 61 -19.91 6.65 3.44
C ARG A 61 -19.17 7.18 2.19
N GLN A 62 -18.66 8.41 2.23
CA GLN A 62 -17.86 8.97 1.13
C GLN A 62 -16.41 8.48 1.16
N CYS A 63 -15.87 8.15 2.33
CA CYS A 63 -14.50 7.63 2.43
C CYS A 63 -14.40 6.20 1.86
N ILE A 64 -13.38 5.97 1.06
CA ILE A 64 -13.06 4.65 0.52
C ILE A 64 -12.04 4.00 1.44
N ALA A 65 -12.43 2.89 2.06
CA ALA A 65 -11.55 2.09 2.87
C ALA A 65 -10.99 0.91 2.06
N PHE A 66 -9.68 0.71 2.03
CA PHE A 66 -9.08 -0.53 1.53
C PHE A 66 -8.40 -1.27 2.69
N HIS A 67 -8.41 -2.60 2.64
CA HIS A 67 -7.66 -3.41 3.58
C HIS A 67 -6.31 -3.80 2.99
N LEU A 68 -5.27 -3.86 3.83
CA LEU A 68 -3.97 -4.41 3.43
C LEU A 68 -4.14 -5.80 2.76
N PRO A 69 -3.29 -6.15 1.78
CA PRO A 69 -3.29 -7.49 1.21
C PRO A 69 -3.05 -8.52 2.30
N VAL A 70 -3.66 -9.69 2.18
CA VAL A 70 -3.48 -10.79 3.13
C VAL A 70 -2.91 -11.99 2.38
N ILE A 71 -1.81 -12.55 2.88
CA ILE A 71 -1.27 -13.83 2.45
C ILE A 71 -2.03 -14.91 3.23
N PRO A 72 -2.79 -15.79 2.56
CA PRO A 72 -3.52 -16.86 3.22
C PRO A 72 -2.60 -17.77 4.02
N ILE A 73 -3.10 -18.32 5.13
CA ILE A 73 -2.32 -19.16 6.05
C ILE A 73 -1.64 -20.32 5.31
N ASP A 74 -2.33 -20.96 4.37
CA ASP A 74 -1.81 -22.09 3.59
C ASP A 74 -0.61 -21.72 2.72
N LYS A 75 -0.57 -20.48 2.22
CA LYS A 75 0.57 -19.95 1.45
C LYS A 75 1.68 -19.40 2.36
N ALA A 76 1.30 -18.81 3.49
CA ALA A 76 2.26 -18.30 4.47
C ALA A 76 3.12 -19.42 5.10
N ALA A 77 2.60 -20.64 5.18
CA ALA A 77 3.36 -21.81 5.62
C ALA A 77 4.41 -22.26 4.59
N ALA A 78 4.10 -22.19 3.29
CA ALA A 78 5.03 -22.52 2.22
C ALA A 78 6.17 -21.50 2.07
N GLU A 79 5.92 -20.23 2.40
CA GLU A 79 6.95 -19.17 2.45
C GLU A 79 7.77 -19.19 3.76
N GLY A 80 7.39 -20.03 4.74
CA GLY A 80 8.01 -20.12 6.07
C GLY A 80 9.30 -20.94 6.15
N GLU A 81 9.64 -21.72 5.13
CA GLU A 81 10.87 -22.54 5.08
C GLU A 81 12.01 -21.93 4.26
N GLY A 82 11.88 -20.68 3.81
CA GLY A 82 12.91 -20.04 2.99
C GLY A 82 13.00 -18.52 3.18
N SER A 83 13.67 -18.07 4.25
CA SER A 83 14.67 -16.99 4.18
C SER A 83 15.27 -16.72 5.57
N SER A 84 16.25 -17.53 5.93
CA SER A 84 17.40 -17.06 6.72
C SER A 84 18.64 -17.18 5.86
N SER A 85 18.64 -16.49 4.70
CA SER A 85 19.89 -16.21 3.99
C SER A 85 20.48 -14.92 4.53
N SER A 86 21.42 -15.07 5.48
CA SER A 86 22.57 -14.16 5.56
C SER A 86 23.35 -14.29 4.25
N GLY A 87 22.83 -13.67 3.18
CA GLY A 87 23.40 -13.63 1.85
C GLY A 87 23.87 -12.23 1.53
N ASN A 88 25.13 -12.11 1.15
CA ASN A 88 25.80 -10.90 0.71
C ASN A 88 24.89 -10.10 -0.27
N VAL A 89 24.47 -8.89 0.10
CA VAL A 89 23.53 -8.08 -0.71
C VAL A 89 24.29 -7.48 -1.90
N GLN A 90 24.40 -8.24 -2.99
CA GLN A 90 24.41 -7.65 -4.32
C GLN A 90 23.00 -7.05 -4.50
N GLY A 91 22.89 -5.72 -4.53
CA GLY A 91 21.59 -5.06 -4.69
C GLY A 91 20.85 -5.57 -5.93
N PRO A 92 19.50 -5.59 -5.94
CA PRO A 92 18.75 -5.98 -7.12
C PRO A 92 19.21 -5.15 -8.31
N SER A 93 19.43 -5.78 -9.46
CA SER A 93 19.70 -5.06 -10.70
C SER A 93 18.51 -4.14 -10.98
N SER A 94 18.78 -2.90 -11.42
CA SER A 94 17.75 -1.88 -11.65
C SER A 94 16.62 -2.38 -12.55
N VAL A 95 16.96 -3.21 -13.54
CA VAL A 95 16.01 -3.83 -14.48
C VAL A 95 14.97 -4.69 -13.76
N SER A 96 15.39 -5.53 -12.80
CA SER A 96 14.47 -6.41 -12.07
C SER A 96 13.49 -5.63 -11.18
N LEU A 97 13.95 -4.53 -10.57
CA LEU A 97 13.11 -3.72 -9.70
C LEU A 97 12.02 -2.98 -10.50
N ASP A 98 12.38 -2.46 -11.67
CA ASP A 98 11.45 -1.75 -12.54
C ASP A 98 10.36 -2.68 -13.08
N ASP A 99 10.73 -3.89 -13.52
CA ASP A 99 9.78 -4.89 -13.98
C ASP A 99 8.80 -5.30 -12.87
N ASP A 100 9.29 -5.50 -11.63
CA ASP A 100 8.44 -5.86 -10.50
C ASP A 100 7.52 -4.71 -10.08
N TYR A 101 8.02 -3.47 -10.08
CA TYR A 101 7.21 -2.28 -9.84
C TYR A 101 6.11 -2.13 -10.89
N ASP A 102 6.45 -2.29 -12.18
CA ASP A 102 5.52 -2.11 -13.28
C ASP A 102 4.38 -3.13 -13.25
N LYS A 103 4.67 -4.40 -12.91
CA LYS A 103 3.63 -5.43 -12.71
C LYS A 103 2.58 -5.04 -11.68
N VAL A 104 2.95 -4.28 -10.65
CA VAL A 104 2.05 -3.91 -9.55
C VAL A 104 1.35 -2.57 -9.82
N PHE A 105 2.06 -1.59 -10.38
CA PHE A 105 1.61 -0.19 -10.45
C PHE A 105 1.22 0.29 -11.85
N LYS A 106 1.72 -0.34 -12.93
CA LYS A 106 1.37 -0.01 -14.34
C LYS A 106 0.27 -0.92 -14.89
N LEU A 107 -0.79 -1.10 -14.10
CA LEU A 107 -1.98 -1.85 -14.49
C LEU A 107 -2.81 -1.09 -15.54
N SER A 108 -3.48 -1.83 -16.41
CA SER A 108 -4.46 -1.25 -17.33
C SER A 108 -5.67 -0.67 -16.59
N GLN A 109 -6.41 0.25 -17.22
CA GLN A 109 -7.59 0.86 -16.60
C GLN A 109 -8.65 -0.19 -16.23
N LYS A 110 -8.80 -1.24 -17.05
CA LYS A 110 -9.74 -2.34 -16.80
C LYS A 110 -9.35 -3.08 -15.53
N GLU A 111 -8.09 -3.50 -15.40
CA GLU A 111 -7.60 -4.21 -14.21
C GLU A 111 -7.73 -3.36 -12.95
N ARG A 112 -7.40 -2.06 -13.03
CA ARG A 112 -7.58 -1.13 -11.90
C ARG A 112 -9.03 -1.06 -11.45
N ASN A 113 -9.96 -0.95 -12.39
CA ASN A 113 -11.39 -0.91 -12.09
C ASN A 113 -11.88 -2.21 -11.46
N ASP A 114 -11.47 -3.35 -12.00
CA ASP A 114 -11.85 -4.68 -11.48
C ASP A 114 -11.35 -4.87 -10.05
N ILE A 115 -10.09 -4.50 -9.78
CA ILE A 115 -9.52 -4.58 -8.43
C ILE A 115 -10.21 -3.58 -7.49
N PHE A 116 -10.43 -2.35 -7.94
CA PHE A 116 -11.11 -1.33 -7.14
C PHE A 116 -12.50 -1.79 -6.71
N GLN A 117 -13.31 -2.35 -7.62
CA GLN A 117 -14.65 -2.84 -7.28
C GLN A 117 -14.60 -3.99 -6.27
N LYS A 118 -13.60 -4.86 -6.37
CA LYS A 118 -13.41 -6.00 -5.47
C LYS A 118 -12.92 -5.59 -4.08
N GLU A 119 -12.03 -4.60 -3.99
CA GLU A 119 -11.31 -4.28 -2.75
C GLU A 119 -11.91 -3.08 -2.00
N ARG A 120 -12.64 -2.17 -2.66
CA ARG A 120 -13.22 -0.99 -2.02
C ARG A 120 -14.19 -1.39 -0.92
N ASN A 121 -14.02 -0.80 0.25
CA ASN A 121 -14.85 -1.01 1.44
C ASN A 121 -14.95 -2.48 1.88
N TRP A 122 -14.03 -3.33 1.43
CA TRP A 122 -13.96 -4.73 1.82
C TRP A 122 -12.99 -4.92 2.99
N MET A 123 -13.49 -5.43 4.11
CA MET A 123 -12.66 -5.73 5.28
C MET A 123 -12.21 -7.18 5.26
N ARG A 124 -10.92 -7.41 5.50
CA ARG A 124 -10.38 -8.74 5.77
C ARG A 124 -10.25 -8.98 7.28
N ARG A 125 -10.14 -10.24 7.67
CA ARG A 125 -10.10 -10.69 9.07
C ARG A 125 -8.79 -11.40 9.40
N PRO A 126 -8.32 -11.36 10.67
CA PRO A 126 -7.07 -12.00 11.07
C PRO A 126 -6.99 -13.51 10.78
N HIS A 127 -8.12 -14.23 10.78
CA HIS A 127 -8.14 -15.65 10.47
C HIS A 127 -7.94 -15.96 8.98
N GLU A 128 -8.06 -14.97 8.09
CA GLU A 128 -7.85 -15.16 6.65
C GLU A 128 -6.35 -15.29 6.31
N GLY A 129 -5.44 -14.88 7.19
CA GLY A 129 -4.00 -14.93 6.94
C GLY A 129 -3.19 -13.82 7.61
N LYS A 130 -2.01 -13.56 7.06
CA LYS A 130 -1.10 -12.49 7.54
C LYS A 130 -1.16 -11.27 6.61
N ALA A 131 -1.22 -10.08 7.18
CA ALA A 131 -1.14 -8.85 6.40
C ALA A 131 0.23 -8.77 5.68
N SER A 132 0.20 -8.51 4.38
CA SER A 132 1.38 -8.38 3.54
C SER A 132 1.69 -6.91 3.30
N LEU A 133 2.96 -6.56 3.54
CA LEU A 133 3.50 -5.22 3.30
C LEU A 133 4.34 -5.14 2.02
N GLU A 134 4.41 -6.22 1.25
CA GLU A 134 5.35 -6.40 0.12
C GLU A 134 5.25 -5.26 -0.90
N ARG A 135 4.05 -4.97 -1.41
CA ARG A 135 3.82 -3.86 -2.36
C ARG A 135 4.27 -2.48 -1.85
N TYR A 136 4.19 -2.24 -0.53
CA TYR A 136 4.61 -0.96 0.06
C TYR A 136 6.13 -0.92 0.21
N ARG A 137 6.77 -2.06 0.50
CA ARG A 137 8.24 -2.19 0.45
C ARG A 137 8.74 -1.97 -0.97
N LEU A 138 8.10 -2.58 -1.97
CA LEU A 138 8.43 -2.38 -3.38
C LEU A 138 8.35 -0.90 -3.78
N ALA A 139 7.26 -0.21 -3.43
CA ALA A 139 7.13 1.23 -3.67
C ALA A 139 8.22 2.05 -2.94
N SER A 140 8.53 1.70 -1.70
CA SER A 140 9.59 2.37 -0.92
C SER A 140 10.97 2.17 -1.57
N THR A 141 11.30 0.95 -2.00
CA THR A 141 12.54 0.65 -2.72
C THR A 141 12.66 1.44 -4.01
N LYS A 142 11.56 1.56 -4.78
CA LYS A 142 11.55 2.37 -6.01
C LYS A 142 11.75 3.86 -5.72
N ILE A 143 11.12 4.42 -4.69
CA ILE A 143 11.34 5.81 -4.28
C ILE A 143 12.79 6.02 -3.86
N PHE A 144 13.35 5.09 -3.10
CA PHE A 144 14.74 5.17 -2.65
C PHE A 144 15.73 5.10 -3.81
N SER A 145 15.45 4.29 -4.85
CA SER A 145 16.30 4.24 -6.05
C SER A 145 16.37 5.60 -6.74
N VAL A 146 15.22 6.26 -6.93
CA VAL A 146 15.14 7.60 -7.53
C VAL A 146 15.90 8.63 -6.69
N VAL A 147 15.74 8.63 -5.36
CA VAL A 147 16.47 9.55 -4.47
C VAL A 147 17.98 9.35 -4.58
N ARG A 148 18.44 8.10 -4.70
CA ARG A 148 19.87 7.79 -4.89
C ARG A 148 20.39 8.25 -6.25
N GLU A 149 19.64 8.02 -7.31
CA GLU A 149 20.00 8.46 -8.66
C GLU A 149 20.14 9.98 -8.74
N VAL A 150 19.16 10.73 -8.22
CA VAL A 150 19.20 12.19 -8.16
C VAL A 150 20.42 12.69 -7.39
N ARG A 151 20.77 12.04 -6.28
CA ARG A 151 21.98 12.39 -5.51
C ARG A 151 23.25 12.18 -6.33
N LEU A 152 23.34 11.09 -7.10
CA LEU A 152 24.54 10.78 -7.89
C LEU A 152 24.72 11.72 -9.09
N LEU A 153 23.64 12.30 -9.62
CA LEU A 153 23.71 13.24 -10.76
C LEU A 153 24.15 14.66 -10.36
N HIS A 154 24.19 14.98 -9.06
CA HIS A 154 24.54 16.31 -8.55
C HIS A 154 25.87 16.32 -7.76
N ILE A 155 26.70 15.30 -7.93
CA ILE A 155 28.11 15.22 -7.47
C ILE A 155 28.99 15.10 -8.71
#